data_AF-A0A952T8B9-F1
#
_entry.id   AF-A0A952T8B9-F1
#
_cell.length_a   1.000
_cell.length_b   1.000
_cell.length_c   1.000
_cell.angle_alpha   90.00
_cell.angle_beta   90.00
_cell.angle_gamma   90.00
#
_symmetry.space_group_name_H-M   'P 1'
#
loop_
_entity.id
_entity.type
_entity.pdbx_description
1 polymer ?
#
loop_
_entity_poly.entity_id
_entity_poly.type
_entity_poly.pdbx_seq_one_letter_code
_entity_poly.pdbx_strand_id
1 'polypeptide(L)' 'MRKVKASIDINTPPEKIIQAFTDSDMLRDWWSVERTLIVKRTGGLYVLAWNITDKGFGYVSSGIISKPGPLL' A
#
# COMPACT_ATOMS: atom_id res chain seq x y z
N MET A 1 8.94 22.41 1.06
CA MET A 1 8.43 21.05 0.76
C MET A 1 9.61 20.10 0.81
N ARG A 2 9.60 19.09 1.69
CA ARG A 2 10.68 18.10 1.75
C ARG A 2 10.37 17.02 0.71
N LYS A 3 11.29 16.77 -0.22
CA LYS A 3 11.13 15.79 -1.29
C LYS A 3 12.21 14.73 -1.15
N VAL A 4 11.80 13.46 -1.16
CA VAL A 4 12.70 12.31 -1.18
C VAL A 4 12.52 11.59 -2.52
N LYS A 5 13.61 11.15 -3.13
CA LYS A 5 13.62 10.34 -4.36
C LYS A 5 14.49 9.10 -4.13
N ALA A 6 13.95 7.94 -4.47
CA ALA A 6 14.65 6.65 -4.49
C ALA A 6 14.25 5.88 -5.77
N SER A 7 15.11 4.99 -6.23
CA SER A 7 14.89 4.15 -7.42
C SER A 7 15.52 2.79 -7.24
N ILE A 8 14.87 1.76 -7.77
CA ILE A 8 15.33 0.38 -7.80
C ILE A 8 14.80 -0.29 -9.07
N ASP A 9 15.59 -1.20 -9.65
CA ASP A 9 15.19 -2.01 -10.80
C ASP A 9 14.81 -3.41 -10.32
N ILE A 10 13.64 -3.90 -10.75
CA ILE A 10 13.12 -5.21 -10.36
C ILE A 10 12.71 -5.95 -11.63
N ASN A 11 13.32 -7.12 -11.87
CA ASN A 11 13.05 -7.92 -13.06
C ASN A 11 11.77 -8.76 -12.89
N THR A 12 10.61 -8.15 -13.09
CA THR A 12 9.29 -8.80 -13.00
C THR A 12 8.26 -8.03 -13.84
N PRO A 13 7.13 -8.66 -14.24
CA PRO A 13 6.05 -7.93 -14.89
C PRO A 13 5.50 -6.77 -14.03
N PRO A 14 5.18 -5.60 -14.61
CA PRO A 14 4.68 -4.43 -13.89
C PRO A 14 3.43 -4.72 -13.06
N GLU A 15 2.55 -5.61 -13.52
CA GLU A 15 1.31 -5.99 -12.86
C GLU A 15 1.60 -6.58 -11.48
N LYS A 16 2.67 -7.38 -11.36
CA LYS A 16 3.07 -7.99 -10.08
C LYS A 16 3.60 -6.95 -9.09
N ILE A 17 4.24 -5.89 -9.59
CA ILE A 17 4.65 -4.75 -8.75
C ILE A 17 3.40 -4.05 -8.20
N ILE A 18 2.41 -3.75 -9.04
CA ILE A 18 1.18 -3.09 -8.60
C ILE A 18 0.39 -3.98 -7.62
N GLN A 19 0.35 -5.29 -7.86
CA GLN A 19 -0.24 -6.25 -6.92
C GLN A 19 0.47 -6.22 -5.56
N ALA A 20 1.80 -6.14 -5.51
CA ALA A 20 2.54 -6.05 -4.24
C ALA A 20 2.11 -4.85 -3.37
N PHE A 21 1.62 -3.75 -3.95
CA PHE A 21 1.13 -2.58 -3.21
C PHE A 21 -0.36 -2.59 -2.92
N THR A 22 -1.11 -3.58 -3.42
CA THR A 22 -2.59 -3.54 -3.42
C THR A 22 -3.23 -4.85 -2.98
N ASP A 23 -2.45 -5.92 -2.88
CA ASP A 23 -2.85 -7.21 -2.33
C ASP A 23 -2.47 -7.29 -0.85
N SER A 24 -3.37 -7.81 -0.02
CA SER A 24 -3.18 -7.83 1.43
C SER A 24 -2.11 -8.80 1.90
N ASP A 25 -2.01 -9.96 1.25
CA ASP A 25 -1.04 -10.98 1.64
C ASP A 25 0.37 -10.51 1.23
N MET A 26 0.51 -9.97 0.02
CA MET A 26 1.80 -9.41 -0.41
C MET A 26 2.24 -8.25 0.48
N LEU A 27 1.35 -7.30 0.80
CA LEU A 27 1.65 -6.16 1.67
C LEU A 27 2.13 -6.59 3.06
N ARG A 28 1.53 -7.64 3.62
CA ARG A 28 1.99 -8.24 4.88
C ARG A 28 3.40 -8.80 4.72
N ASP A 29 3.65 -9.54 3.64
CA ASP A 29 4.89 -10.30 3.49
C ASP A 29 6.12 -9.41 3.22
N TRP A 30 6.00 -8.37 2.37
CA TRP A 30 7.15 -7.51 2.04
C TRP A 30 7.21 -6.20 2.85
N TRP A 31 6.06 -5.67 3.26
CA TRP A 31 5.97 -4.37 3.94
C TRP A 31 5.44 -4.46 5.38
N SER A 32 5.26 -5.69 5.91
CA SER A 32 4.83 -5.93 7.28
C SER A 32 3.52 -5.22 7.65
N VAL A 33 2.66 -4.96 6.67
CA VAL A 33 1.33 -4.39 6.92
C VAL A 33 0.49 -5.43 7.63
N GLU A 34 0.01 -5.12 8.82
CA GLU A 34 -0.73 -6.07 9.66
C GLU A 34 -2.24 -5.99 9.41
N ARG A 35 -2.75 -4.81 9.06
CA ARG A 35 -4.13 -4.65 8.56
C ARG A 35 -4.17 -3.69 7.38
N THR A 36 -4.99 -4.05 6.41
CA THR A 36 -5.18 -3.26 5.19
C THR A 36 -6.63 -3.25 4.74
N LEU A 37 -7.04 -2.12 4.15
CA LEU A 37 -8.27 -1.96 3.40
C LEU A 37 -7.92 -1.14 2.16
N ILE A 38 -8.19 -1.66 0.96
CA ILE A 38 -7.94 -0.95 -0.29
C ILE A 38 -9.15 -1.11 -1.19
N VAL A 39 -9.87 -0.01 -1.42
CA VAL A 39 -10.98 0.04 -2.37
C VAL A 39 -10.44 0.51 -3.72
N LYS A 40 -10.13 -0.41 -4.64
CA LYS A 40 -9.46 -0.13 -5.93
C LYS A 40 -10.38 0.58 -6.93
N ARG A 41 -10.69 1.86 -6.69
CA ARG A 41 -11.45 2.73 -7.60
C ARG A 41 -11.14 4.20 -7.33
N THR A 42 -11.46 5.07 -8.29
CA THR A 42 -11.48 6.52 -8.07
C THR A 42 -12.38 6.88 -6.89
N GLY A 43 -11.86 7.67 -5.95
CA GLY A 43 -12.54 8.00 -4.69
C GLY A 43 -12.54 6.88 -3.65
N GLY A 44 -11.91 5.74 -3.94
CA GLY A 44 -11.76 4.64 -2.99
C GLY A 44 -10.80 4.99 -1.86
N LEU A 45 -11.07 4.46 -0.67
CA LEU A 45 -10.21 4.61 0.51
C LEU A 45 -9.11 3.56 0.50
N TYR A 46 -7.89 3.96 0.87
CA TYR A 46 -6.88 3.03 1.35
C TYR A 46 -6.56 3.31 2.83
N VAL A 47 -6.33 2.25 3.59
CA VAL A 47 -5.84 2.27 4.98
C VAL A 47 -4.84 1.15 5.16
N LEU A 48 -3.67 1.46 5.68
CA LEU A 48 -2.60 0.53 6.03
C LEU A 48 -2.23 0.75 7.50
N ALA A 49 -2.11 -0.32 8.29
CA ALA A 49 -1.75 -0.25 9.69
C ALA A 49 -0.57 -1.17 10.01
N TRP A 50 0.32 -0.68 10.89
CA TRP A 50 1.50 -1.37 11.38
C TRP A 50 1.57 -1.32 12.90
N ASN A 51 2.30 -2.26 13.50
CA ASN A 51 2.54 -2.37 14.94
C ASN A 51 1.22 -2.43 15.71
N ILE A 52 0.36 -3.39 15.37
CA ILE A 52 -0.90 -3.61 16.06
C ILE A 52 -0.63 -4.38 17.35
N THR A 53 -1.07 -3.80 18.46
CA THR A 53 -0.98 -4.38 19.79
C THR A 53 -2.36 -4.42 20.43
N ASP A 54 -2.45 -5.01 21.62
CA ASP A 54 -3.63 -4.93 22.48
C ASP A 54 -4.01 -3.49 22.87
N LYS A 55 -3.05 -2.55 22.80
CA LYS A 55 -3.24 -1.13 23.07
C LYS A 55 -3.67 -0.31 21.84
N GLY A 56 -3.73 -0.92 20.65
CA GLY A 56 -4.16 -0.27 19.42
C GLY A 56 -3.11 -0.30 18.30
N PHE A 57 -3.23 0.64 17.36
CA PHE A 57 -2.36 0.74 16.18
C PHE A 57 -1.20 1.71 16.42
N GLY A 58 0.04 1.26 16.18
CA GLY A 58 1.22 2.13 16.29
C GLY A 58 1.29 3.18 15.17
N TYR A 59 1.06 2.76 13.93
CA TYR A 59 1.07 3.65 12.77
C TYR A 59 -0.05 3.33 11.80
N VAL A 60 -0.65 4.38 11.23
CA VAL A 60 -1.66 4.28 10.18
C VAL A 60 -1.32 5.24 9.04
N SER A 61 -1.37 4.72 7.82
CA SER A 61 -1.33 5.52 6.59
C SER A 61 -2.65 5.35 5.86
N SER A 62 -3.30 6.46 5.54
CA SER A 62 -4.60 6.44 4.87
C SER A 62 -4.74 7.58 3.89
N GLY A 63 -5.56 7.37 2.87
CA GLY A 63 -5.90 8.42 1.92
C GLY A 63 -6.93 7.98 0.89
N ILE A 64 -7.29 8.93 0.03
CA ILE A 64 -8.26 8.72 -1.05
C ILE A 64 -7.49 8.53 -2.36
N ILE A 65 -7.86 7.49 -3.11
CA ILE A 65 -7.31 7.22 -4.44
C ILE A 65 -7.94 8.23 -5.42
N SER A 66 -7.15 9.19 -5.88
CA SER A 66 -7.61 10.25 -6.79
C SER A 66 -7.79 9.76 -8.23
N LYS A 67 -6.87 8.94 -8.72
CA LYS A 67 -6.93 8.32 -10.04
C LYS A 67 -6.16 6.99 -10.01
N PRO A 68 -6.84 5.83 -10.06
CA PRO A 68 -6.15 4.56 -10.21
C PRO A 68 -5.40 4.54 -11.55
N GLY A 69 -4.20 3.97 -11.55
CA GLY A 69 -3.45 3.73 -12.78
C GLY A 69 -4.15 2.68 -13.66
N PRO A 70 -3.70 2.48 -14.91
CA PRO A 70 -4.31 1.53 -15.84
C PRO A 70 -4.23 0.06 -15.39
N LEU A 71 -3.44 -0.23 -14.36
CA LEU A 71 -3.20 -1.57 -13.80
C LEU A 71 -3.92 -1.79 -12.46
N LEU A 72 -4.83 -0.89 -12.09
CA LEU A 72 -5.58 -0.88 -10.83
C LEU A 72 -7.09 -1.00 -11.06
#